data_AF-A0A0D6LFU1-F1
#
_entry.id   AF-A0A0D6LFU1-F1
#
_cell.length_a   1.000
_cell.length_b   1.000
_cell.length_c   1.000
_cell.angle_alpha   90.00
_cell.angle_beta   90.00
_cell.angle_gamma   90.00
#
_symmetry.space_group_name_H-M   'P 1'
#
loop_
_entity.id
_entity.type
_entity.pdbx_description
1 polymer ?
#
loop_
_entity_poly.entity_id
_entity_poly.type
_entity_poly.pdbx_seq_one_letter_code
_entity_poly.pdbx_strand_id
1 'polypeptide(L)'
;MSQAPVLPYLIVSISFQDLTLDLHVVALHDSTFREMMTVACETVIAISNDTIHIENEANTSKLFWKKVTSINSAGLLMVEPFKKKVLLTDREKGYWEETFKDHKDTKPHGSSSIGIDVAFIGMKHAFGLPEHADAYGLRDTKNYEPYRLYNLDVFEYDLNSQMALYGSVPYMVRIFQN
;
A
#
# COMPACT_ATOMS: atom_id res chain seq x y z
N MET A 1 10.93 21.21 32.43
CA MET A 1 10.83 20.02 31.56
C MET A 1 9.74 20.30 30.56
N SER A 2 10.10 20.49 29.28
CA SER A 2 9.11 20.66 28.21
C SER A 2 8.42 19.31 27.99
N GLN A 3 7.09 19.28 28.13
CA GLN A 3 6.30 18.12 27.74
C GLN A 3 6.50 17.89 26.24
N ALA A 4 6.85 16.66 25.86
CA ALA A 4 6.84 16.26 24.47
C ALA A 4 5.42 16.49 23.89
N PRO A 5 5.28 17.02 22.66
CA PRO A 5 3.98 17.20 22.04
C PRO A 5 3.30 15.83 21.91
N VAL A 6 2.10 15.70 22.48
CA VAL A 6 1.25 14.52 22.30
C VAL A 6 0.71 14.60 20.87
N LEU A 7 1.21 13.74 19.98
CA LEU A 7 0.68 13.64 18.62
C LEU A 7 -0.78 13.17 18.66
N PRO A 8 -1.70 13.78 17.90
CA PRO A 8 -3.05 13.25 17.76
C PRO A 8 -2.98 11.89 17.04
N TYR A 9 -3.39 10.83 17.73
CA TYR A 9 -3.54 9.49 17.14
C TYR A 9 -5.03 9.16 17.06
N LEU A 10 -5.47 8.65 15.91
CA LEU A 10 -6.83 8.14 15.71
C LEU A 10 -6.72 6.63 15.51
N ILE A 11 -7.19 5.86 16.48
CA ILE A 11 -7.33 4.41 16.32
C ILE A 11 -8.69 4.17 15.69
N VAL A 12 -8.70 3.49 14.54
CA VAL A 12 -9.91 3.14 13.81
C VAL A 12 -9.93 1.63 13.69
N SER A 13 -10.78 0.96 14.47
CA SER A 13 -11.02 -0.46 14.26
C SER A 13 -11.97 -0.62 13.08
N ILE A 14 -11.55 -1.38 12.06
CA ILE A 14 -12.37 -1.71 10.91
C ILE A 14 -12.68 -3.21 10.98
N SER A 15 -13.96 -3.56 10.99
CA SER A 15 -14.42 -4.94 11.11
C SER A 15 -14.89 -5.47 9.76
N PHE A 16 -14.28 -6.54 9.27
CA PHE A 16 -14.62 -7.18 8.00
C PHE A 16 -15.18 -8.57 8.22
N GLN A 17 -16.47 -8.75 7.98
CA GLN A 17 -17.20 -10.02 7.76
C GLN A 17 -17.05 -11.15 8.81
N ASP A 18 -16.12 -11.08 9.77
CA ASP A 18 -15.87 -11.91 10.98
C ASP A 18 -14.43 -11.70 11.53
N LEU A 19 -13.59 -10.87 10.88
CA LEU A 19 -12.25 -10.46 11.32
C LEU A 19 -12.25 -8.99 11.76
N THR A 20 -11.78 -8.71 12.98
CA THR A 20 -11.51 -7.34 13.44
C THR A 20 -10.07 -6.98 13.11
N LEU A 21 -9.87 -5.95 12.26
CA LEU A 21 -8.56 -5.37 11.99
C LEU A 21 -8.47 -4.02 12.71
N ASP A 22 -7.51 -3.89 13.60
CA ASP A 22 -7.21 -2.61 14.22
C ASP A 22 -6.31 -1.80 13.29
N LEU A 23 -6.87 -0.77 12.66
CA LEU A 23 -6.11 0.16 11.84
C LEU A 23 -5.67 1.36 12.69
N HIS A 24 -4.37 1.46 12.90
CA HIS A 24 -3.77 2.58 13.60
C HIS A 24 -3.41 3.69 12.61
N VAL A 25 -4.21 4.76 12.59
CA VAL A 25 -3.95 5.94 11.75
C VAL A 25 -3.23 6.99 12.61
N VAL A 26 -1.94 7.17 12.36
CA VAL A 26 -1.12 8.15 13.07
C VAL A 26 -0.88 9.34 12.16
N ALA A 27 -1.44 10.50 12.52
CA ALA A 27 -1.10 11.77 11.87
C ALA A 27 0.22 12.27 12.45
N LEU A 28 1.27 12.26 11.63
CA LEU A 28 2.56 12.80 12.01
C LEU A 28 2.56 14.31 11.74
N HIS A 29 3.11 15.07 12.69
CA HIS A 29 3.19 16.53 12.62
C HIS A 29 4.13 17.02 11.50
N ASP A 30 5.04 16.16 11.03
CA ASP A 30 6.11 16.56 10.15
C ASP A 30 6.05 15.80 8.82
N SER A 31 5.70 16.51 7.76
CA SER A 31 6.00 16.14 6.37
C SER A 31 7.51 16.24 6.13
N THR A 32 8.25 15.26 6.68
CA THR A 32 9.67 14.94 6.41
C THR A 32 10.67 16.10 6.50
N PHE A 33 11.35 16.20 7.66
CA PHE A 33 12.63 16.91 7.94
C PHE A 33 12.67 18.46 8.02
N ARG A 34 12.71 18.94 9.28
CA ARG A 34 13.34 20.14 9.90
C ARG A 34 13.14 21.55 9.28
N GLU A 35 12.29 22.31 9.97
CA GLU A 35 12.31 23.76 10.25
C GLU A 35 12.60 24.75 9.11
N MET A 36 11.55 25.39 8.58
CA MET A 36 11.22 26.79 8.90
C MET A 36 9.90 27.18 8.21
N MET A 37 8.98 27.75 8.98
CA MET A 37 7.71 28.37 8.58
C MET A 37 6.49 27.44 8.46
N THR A 38 5.68 27.48 9.52
CA THR A 38 4.24 27.16 9.53
C THR A 38 3.54 27.72 8.28
N VAL A 39 3.03 26.83 7.43
CA VAL A 39 1.79 27.06 6.68
C VAL A 39 0.95 25.79 6.88
N ALA A 40 -0.18 25.96 7.55
CA ALA A 40 -1.12 24.91 7.89
C ALA A 40 -1.44 24.05 6.67
N CYS A 41 -1.20 22.75 6.78
CA CYS A 41 -1.78 21.76 5.89
C CYS A 41 -2.64 20.89 6.80
N GLU A 42 -3.87 21.32 7.05
CA GLU A 42 -4.84 20.53 7.78
C GLU A 42 -5.17 19.30 6.93
N THR A 43 -4.50 18.18 7.18
CA THR A 43 -4.84 16.92 6.53
C THR A 43 -6.06 16.35 7.24
N VAL A 44 -7.20 16.31 6.55
CA VAL A 44 -8.42 15.69 7.06
C VAL A 44 -8.46 14.24 6.61
N ILE A 45 -8.65 13.33 7.57
CA ILE A 45 -8.85 11.90 7.32
C ILE A 45 -10.33 11.60 7.53
N ALA A 46 -11.05 11.31 6.45
CA ALA A 46 -12.46 10.94 6.47
C ALA A 46 -12.60 9.43 6.25
N ILE A 47 -13.47 8.78 7.01
CA ILE A 47 -13.69 7.33 6.94
C ILE A 47 -15.16 7.09 6.63
N SER A 48 -15.43 6.31 5.59
CA SER A 48 -16.78 5.98 5.15
C SER A 48 -16.78 4.58 4.54
N ASN A 49 -17.66 3.70 5.04
CA ASN A 49 -17.87 2.36 4.48
C ASN A 49 -16.54 1.63 4.17
N ASP A 50 -15.67 1.51 5.18
CA ASP A 50 -14.36 0.85 5.10
C ASP A 50 -13.36 1.46 4.12
N THR A 51 -13.67 2.65 3.58
CA THR A 51 -12.82 3.46 2.73
C THR A 51 -12.25 4.63 3.53
N ILE A 52 -10.96 4.91 3.36
CA ILE A 52 -10.30 6.05 4.00
C ILE A 52 -9.96 7.07 2.93
N HIS A 53 -10.44 8.29 3.11
CA HIS A 53 -10.15 9.42 2.24
C HIS A 53 -9.21 10.38 2.96
N ILE A 54 -8.13 10.74 2.27
CA ILE A 54 -7.20 11.77 2.71
C ILE A 54 -7.49 13.00 1.86
N GLU A 55 -7.86 14.09 2.53
CA GLU A 55 -8.17 15.37 1.91
C GLU A 55 -7.15 16.42 2.36
N ASN A 56 -6.80 17.31 1.42
CA ASN A 56 -5.85 18.39 1.64
C ASN A 56 -6.49 19.72 1.21
N GLU A 57 -6.14 20.81 1.87
CA GLU A 57 -6.60 22.16 1.53
C GLU A 57 -6.06 22.59 0.16
N ALA A 58 -6.96 22.95 -0.75
CA ALA A 58 -6.59 23.36 -2.10
C ALA A 58 -6.41 24.89 -2.19
N ASN A 59 -5.19 25.37 -1.92
CA ASN A 59 -4.78 26.79 -1.94
C ASN A 59 -5.53 27.70 -0.94
N THR A 60 -4.77 28.56 -0.27
CA THR A 60 -5.22 29.54 0.75
C THR A 60 -6.32 30.51 0.30
N SER A 61 -6.64 30.57 -1.00
CA SER A 61 -7.68 31.43 -1.58
C SER A 61 -9.03 30.72 -1.81
N LYS A 62 -9.11 29.39 -1.70
CA LYS A 62 -10.34 28.61 -1.92
C LYS A 62 -10.53 27.63 -0.77
N LEU A 63 -11.55 27.89 0.05
CA LEU A 63 -11.99 27.03 1.17
C LEU A 63 -12.67 25.75 0.64
N PHE A 64 -11.97 24.95 -0.15
CA PHE A 64 -12.45 23.67 -0.65
C PHE A 64 -11.41 22.58 -0.40
N TRP A 65 -11.81 21.56 0.35
CA TRP A 65 -11.05 20.34 0.55
C TRP A 65 -10.99 19.55 -0.75
N LYS A 66 -9.79 19.13 -1.15
CA LYS A 66 -9.59 18.27 -2.30
C LYS A 66 -9.11 16.90 -1.82
N LYS A 67 -9.86 15.87 -2.19
CA LYS A 67 -9.44 14.48 -2.00
C LYS A 67 -8.18 14.20 -2.82
N VAL A 68 -7.09 13.82 -2.16
CA VAL A 68 -5.79 13.58 -2.79
C VAL A 68 -5.44 12.10 -2.87
N THR A 69 -5.85 11.33 -1.88
CA THR A 69 -5.63 9.89 -1.81
C THR A 69 -6.86 9.21 -1.25
N SER A 70 -7.21 8.03 -1.76
CA SER A 70 -8.18 7.15 -1.17
C SER A 70 -7.56 5.78 -0.93
N ILE A 71 -7.94 5.12 0.15
CA ILE A 71 -7.52 3.77 0.49
C ILE A 71 -8.77 2.91 0.54
N ASN A 72 -8.72 1.73 -0.07
CA ASN A 72 -9.81 0.77 -0.20
C ASN A 72 -11.06 1.28 -0.94
N SER A 73 -10.91 2.29 -1.82
CA SER A 73 -12.03 2.84 -2.59
C SER A 73 -12.64 1.87 -3.60
N ALA A 74 -11.86 0.90 -4.06
CA ALA A 74 -12.33 -0.15 -4.97
C ALA A 74 -12.82 -1.40 -4.21
N GLY A 75 -12.75 -1.40 -2.87
CA GLY A 75 -13.13 -2.54 -2.05
C GLY A 75 -12.22 -3.76 -2.26
N LEU A 76 -10.95 -3.55 -2.60
CA LEU A 76 -10.00 -4.62 -2.88
C LEU A 76 -9.17 -5.02 -1.65
N LEU A 77 -9.46 -4.44 -0.48
CA LEU A 77 -8.90 -4.91 0.78
C LEU A 77 -9.23 -6.40 0.98
N MET A 78 -8.20 -7.21 1.05
CA MET A 78 -8.27 -8.64 1.31
C MET A 78 -7.21 -8.97 2.36
N VAL A 79 -7.65 -9.60 3.44
CA VAL A 79 -6.76 -10.19 4.44
C VAL A 79 -7.13 -11.65 4.55
N GLU A 80 -6.19 -12.54 4.22
CA GLU A 80 -6.44 -13.96 4.37
C GLU A 80 -6.51 -14.33 5.85
N PRO A 81 -7.65 -14.85 6.34
CA PRO A 81 -7.80 -15.17 7.75
C PRO A 81 -6.95 -16.39 8.11
N PHE A 82 -6.49 -16.45 9.36
CA PHE A 82 -5.85 -17.65 9.85
C PHE A 82 -6.84 -18.82 9.82
N LYS A 83 -6.43 -19.93 9.19
CA LYS A 83 -7.20 -21.18 9.14
C LYS A 83 -6.42 -22.29 9.80
N LYS A 84 -7.12 -23.24 10.43
CA LYS A 84 -6.52 -24.51 10.85
C LYS A 84 -6.46 -25.45 9.65
N LYS A 85 -5.37 -26.21 9.55
CA LYS A 85 -5.21 -27.22 8.49
C LYS A 85 -6.25 -28.32 8.67
N VAL A 86 -7.23 -28.34 7.77
CA VAL A 86 -8.28 -29.35 7.65
C VAL A 86 -8.25 -29.91 6.22
N LEU A 87 -8.97 -31.01 5.98
CA LEU A 87 -9.15 -31.52 4.62
C LEU A 87 -9.81 -30.42 3.77
N LEU A 88 -9.05 -29.92 2.81
CA LEU A 88 -9.45 -28.79 1.99
C LEU A 88 -10.40 -29.19 0.87
N THR A 89 -11.27 -28.25 0.51
CA THR A 89 -12.07 -28.34 -0.73
C THR A 89 -11.21 -27.97 -1.95
N ASP A 90 -11.66 -28.30 -3.17
CA ASP A 90 -10.97 -27.91 -4.41
C ASP A 90 -10.73 -26.40 -4.55
N ARG A 91 -11.52 -25.58 -3.85
CA ARG A 91 -11.40 -24.11 -3.81
C ARG A 91 -10.18 -23.61 -3.03
N GLU A 92 -9.53 -24.46 -2.25
CA GLU A 92 -8.42 -24.10 -1.37
C GLU A 92 -7.09 -24.69 -1.86
N LYS A 93 -7.02 -25.09 -3.14
CA LYS A 93 -5.75 -25.46 -3.81
C LYS A 93 -4.76 -24.30 -3.71
N GLY A 94 -3.56 -24.58 -3.21
CA GLY A 94 -2.50 -23.57 -2.97
C GLY A 94 -2.59 -22.87 -1.61
N TYR A 95 -3.57 -23.20 -0.76
CA TYR A 95 -3.66 -22.59 0.57
C TYR A 95 -2.53 -23.06 1.51
N TRP A 96 -2.11 -24.31 1.38
CA TRP A 96 -1.02 -24.91 2.16
C TRP A 96 0.19 -25.17 1.26
N GLU A 97 0.73 -26.38 1.29
CA GLU A 97 1.94 -26.74 0.57
C GLU A 97 1.87 -26.35 -0.92
N GLU A 98 2.94 -25.71 -1.38
CA GLU A 98 3.14 -25.36 -2.77
C GLU A 98 4.49 -25.89 -3.24
N THR A 99 4.64 -26.02 -4.55
CA THR A 99 5.88 -26.52 -5.14
C THR A 99 6.20 -25.67 -6.36
N PHE A 100 7.40 -25.11 -6.36
CA PHE A 100 7.94 -24.35 -7.48
C PHE A 100 9.24 -25.00 -7.94
N LYS A 101 9.23 -25.53 -9.17
CA LYS A 101 10.31 -26.38 -9.69
C LYS A 101 10.57 -27.53 -8.70
N ASP A 102 11.81 -27.69 -8.25
CA ASP A 102 12.20 -28.74 -7.31
C ASP A 102 12.03 -28.35 -5.83
N HIS A 103 11.56 -27.13 -5.55
CA HIS A 103 11.43 -26.61 -4.19
C HIS A 103 9.99 -26.76 -3.71
N LYS A 104 9.81 -27.49 -2.61
CA LYS A 104 8.53 -27.64 -1.93
C LYS A 104 8.49 -26.75 -0.70
N ASP A 105 7.60 -25.77 -0.69
CA ASP A 105 7.26 -25.02 0.51
C ASP A 105 6.20 -25.80 1.31
N THR A 106 6.47 -26.01 2.59
CA THR A 106 5.55 -26.70 3.50
C THR A 106 4.46 -25.78 4.06
N LYS A 107 4.65 -24.45 3.94
CA LYS A 107 3.70 -23.40 4.31
C LYS A 107 2.92 -23.72 5.60
N PRO A 108 3.61 -23.85 6.75
CA PRO A 108 3.03 -24.38 7.98
C PRO A 108 1.86 -23.54 8.54
N HIS A 109 1.80 -22.26 8.17
CA HIS A 109 0.76 -21.32 8.58
C HIS A 109 -0.33 -21.10 7.52
N GLY A 110 -0.25 -21.78 6.38
CA GLY A 110 -1.17 -21.60 5.27
C GLY A 110 -1.04 -20.22 4.64
N SER A 111 -2.02 -19.83 3.82
CA SER A 111 -2.03 -18.51 3.20
C SER A 111 -2.33 -17.42 4.23
N SER A 112 -1.58 -16.31 4.12
CA SER A 112 -1.61 -15.19 5.07
C SER A 112 -1.30 -13.85 4.37
N SER A 113 -1.72 -13.70 3.11
CA SER A 113 -1.49 -12.49 2.33
C SER A 113 -2.43 -11.35 2.76
N ILE A 114 -1.95 -10.13 2.53
CA ILE A 114 -2.68 -8.88 2.73
C ILE A 114 -2.58 -8.08 1.44
N GLY A 115 -3.72 -7.63 0.91
CA GLY A 115 -3.81 -6.75 -0.24
C GLY A 115 -4.74 -5.58 0.06
N ILE A 116 -4.44 -4.42 -0.51
CA ILE A 116 -5.26 -3.21 -0.36
C ILE A 116 -5.09 -2.31 -1.59
N ASP A 117 -6.16 -1.65 -2.04
CA ASP A 117 -6.04 -0.62 -3.08
C ASP A 117 -5.76 0.76 -2.49
N VAL A 118 -4.88 1.51 -3.16
CA VAL A 118 -4.63 2.93 -2.89
C VAL A 118 -4.82 3.69 -4.19
N ALA A 119 -5.78 4.60 -4.21
CA ALA A 119 -6.08 5.46 -5.34
C ALA A 119 -5.47 6.85 -5.14
N PHE A 120 -4.65 7.29 -6.09
CA PHE A 120 -4.09 8.64 -6.11
C PHE A 120 -4.90 9.53 -7.07
N ILE A 121 -5.58 10.54 -6.51
CA ILE A 121 -6.59 11.29 -7.26
C ILE A 121 -5.96 12.48 -7.98
N GLY A 122 -6.20 12.58 -9.29
CA GLY A 122 -5.68 13.65 -10.14
C GLY A 122 -4.22 13.49 -10.53
N MET A 123 -3.63 12.30 -10.33
CA MET A 123 -2.25 12.00 -10.70
C MET A 123 -2.21 11.25 -12.02
N LYS A 124 -1.19 11.51 -12.84
CA LYS A 124 -0.96 10.79 -14.10
C LYS A 124 0.30 9.94 -14.09
N HIS A 125 1.25 10.24 -13.20
CA HIS A 125 2.56 9.60 -13.17
C HIS A 125 2.90 9.15 -11.75
N ALA A 126 3.43 7.94 -11.65
CA ALA A 126 3.97 7.35 -10.44
C ALA A 126 5.40 6.86 -10.69
N PHE A 127 6.22 6.88 -9.65
CA PHE A 127 7.64 6.54 -9.68
C PHE A 127 8.02 5.75 -8.43
N GLY A 128 9.17 5.08 -8.47
CA GLY A 128 9.69 4.32 -7.34
C GLY A 128 9.54 2.81 -7.54
N LEU A 129 9.27 2.10 -6.45
CA LEU A 129 9.26 0.64 -6.38
C LEU A 129 10.52 -0.03 -6.97
N PRO A 130 11.76 0.47 -6.76
CA PRO A 130 12.93 -0.20 -7.30
C PRO A 130 13.14 -1.58 -6.63
N GLU A 131 13.83 -2.53 -7.24
CA GLU A 131 14.67 -2.42 -8.44
C GLU A 131 14.08 -3.18 -9.66
N HIS A 132 13.92 -2.47 -10.79
CA HIS A 132 13.46 -3.03 -12.07
C HIS A 132 14.27 -2.46 -13.22
N ALA A 133 14.59 -3.30 -14.20
CA ALA A 133 15.20 -2.88 -15.46
C ALA A 133 14.12 -2.32 -16.40
N ASP A 134 13.44 -1.25 -15.99
CA ASP A 134 12.30 -0.66 -16.69
C ASP A 134 12.43 0.87 -16.76
N ALA A 135 11.46 1.52 -17.42
CA ALA A 135 11.36 2.97 -17.45
C ALA A 135 11.23 3.56 -16.03
N TYR A 136 11.78 4.77 -15.84
CA TYR A 136 11.70 5.49 -14.56
C TYR A 136 10.24 5.72 -14.09
N GLY A 137 9.34 6.05 -15.03
CA GLY A 137 7.92 6.16 -14.77
C GLY A 137 7.24 4.80 -14.80
N LEU A 138 6.51 4.48 -13.73
CA LEU A 138 5.77 3.23 -13.61
C LEU A 138 4.67 3.16 -14.68
N ARG A 139 4.68 2.05 -15.42
CA ARG A 139 3.68 1.68 -16.42
C ARG A 139 2.42 1.08 -15.79
N ASP A 140 1.28 1.23 -16.46
CA ASP A 140 0.04 0.55 -16.08
C ASP A 140 0.20 -0.98 -16.21
N THR A 141 -0.14 -1.71 -15.16
CA THR A 141 -0.04 -3.18 -15.09
C THR A 141 -1.40 -3.87 -15.21
N LYS A 142 -2.47 -3.17 -15.59
CA LYS A 142 -3.81 -3.79 -15.71
C LYS A 142 -3.86 -4.97 -16.70
N ASN A 143 -3.08 -4.88 -17.79
CA ASN A 143 -3.02 -5.90 -18.84
C ASN A 143 -1.65 -6.62 -18.88
N TYR A 144 -0.79 -6.41 -17.88
CA TYR A 144 0.57 -6.94 -17.79
C TYR A 144 0.82 -7.52 -16.40
N GLU A 145 1.98 -8.14 -16.19
CA GLU A 145 2.39 -8.58 -14.86
C GLU A 145 2.61 -7.37 -13.92
N PRO A 146 2.30 -7.49 -12.61
CA PRO A 146 2.56 -6.45 -11.63
C PRO A 146 4.06 -6.28 -11.38
N TYR A 147 4.47 -5.10 -10.92
CA TYR A 147 5.83 -4.90 -10.38
C TYR A 147 6.04 -5.82 -9.18
N ARG A 148 6.99 -6.73 -9.32
CA ARG A 148 7.32 -7.68 -8.25
C ARG A 148 8.44 -7.10 -7.39
N LEU A 149 8.23 -7.11 -6.08
CA LEU A 149 9.24 -6.78 -5.08
C LEU A 149 9.59 -8.05 -4.31
N TYR A 150 10.64 -8.71 -4.75
CA TYR A 150 11.18 -9.91 -4.13
C TYR A 150 12.64 -10.06 -4.54
N ASN A 151 13.57 -9.93 -3.59
CA ASN A 151 14.99 -9.91 -3.91
C ASN A 151 15.42 -11.26 -4.51
N LEU A 152 15.85 -11.23 -5.77
CA LEU A 152 16.22 -12.40 -6.56
C LEU A 152 17.59 -12.17 -7.21
N ASP A 153 18.36 -13.24 -7.31
CA ASP A 153 19.52 -13.29 -8.19
C ASP A 153 19.07 -13.72 -9.58
N VAL A 154 18.86 -12.74 -10.45
CA VAL A 154 18.41 -12.96 -11.83
C VAL A 154 19.61 -12.96 -12.75
N PHE A 155 19.91 -14.11 -13.34
CA PHE A 155 20.93 -14.21 -14.39
C PHE A 155 20.41 -13.59 -15.69
N GLU A 156 21.22 -12.74 -16.34
CA GLU A 156 20.91 -12.09 -17.62
C GLU A 156 19.50 -11.46 -17.65
N TYR A 157 19.27 -10.45 -16.80
CA TYR A 157 17.96 -9.79 -16.72
C TYR A 157 17.54 -9.14 -18.05
N ASP A 158 16.25 -9.21 -18.33
CA ASP A 158 15.63 -8.54 -19.48
C ASP A 158 15.39 -7.05 -19.21
N LEU A 159 15.47 -6.23 -20.27
CA LEU A 159 15.11 -4.82 -20.23
C LEU A 159 13.61 -4.61 -20.49
N ASN A 160 13.06 -3.52 -19.96
CA ASN A 160 11.65 -3.15 -19.99
C ASN A 160 10.73 -4.20 -19.33
N SER A 161 11.18 -4.75 -18.20
CA SER A 161 10.49 -5.83 -17.47
C SER A 161 10.12 -5.43 -16.05
N GLN A 162 8.93 -5.82 -15.59
CA GLN A 162 8.44 -5.65 -14.22
C GLN A 162 8.92 -6.76 -13.25
N MET A 163 9.78 -7.67 -13.73
CA MET A 163 10.32 -8.76 -12.94
C MET A 163 11.25 -8.24 -11.83
N ALA A 164 11.14 -8.80 -10.64
CA ALA A 164 11.97 -8.42 -9.50
C ALA A 164 13.46 -8.69 -9.74
N LEU A 165 14.31 -7.81 -9.22
CA LEU A 165 15.77 -7.93 -9.27
C LEU A 165 16.35 -8.04 -7.84
N TYR A 166 17.55 -7.50 -7.62
CA TYR A 166 18.37 -7.77 -6.45
C TYR A 166 17.89 -7.01 -5.20
N GLY A 167 17.33 -5.82 -5.38
CA GLY A 167 16.80 -4.98 -4.30
C GLY A 167 15.29 -4.74 -4.39
N SER A 168 14.68 -4.47 -3.23
CA SER A 168 13.28 -4.07 -3.12
C SER A 168 13.15 -2.90 -2.15
N VAL A 169 12.59 -1.79 -2.61
CA VAL A 169 12.18 -0.66 -1.76
C VAL A 169 10.69 -0.39 -2.01
N PRO A 170 9.80 -0.74 -1.07
CA PRO A 170 8.36 -0.56 -1.23
C PRO A 170 7.95 0.90 -0.99
N TYR A 171 8.48 1.80 -1.82
CA TYR A 171 8.23 3.24 -1.76
C TYR A 171 7.82 3.77 -3.13
N MET A 172 6.70 4.46 -3.18
CA MET A 172 6.16 5.05 -4.39
C MET A 172 5.96 6.55 -4.20
N VAL A 173 6.33 7.34 -5.22
CA VAL A 173 6.12 8.78 -5.28
C VAL A 173 5.18 9.11 -6.42
N ARG A 174 4.32 10.09 -6.17
CA ARG A 174 3.42 10.68 -7.16
C ARG A 174 3.75 12.14 -7.39
N ILE A 175 3.58 12.61 -8.61
CA ILE A 175 3.76 14.03 -8.94
C ILE A 175 2.41 14.60 -9.39
N PHE A 176 2.02 15.71 -8.75
CA PHE A 176 0.86 16.49 -9.16
C PHE A 176 1.22 17.28 -10.42
N GLN A 177 0.42 17.17 -11.47
CA GLN A 177 0.59 17.96 -12.68
C GLN A 177 -0.46 19.08 -12.65
N ASN A 178 -0.01 20.33 -12.50
CA ASN A 178 -0.84 21.53 -12.55
C ASN A 178 -1.42 21.76 -13.93
#